data_AF-A0A1J3E535-F1
#
_entry.id   AF-A0A1J3E535-F1
#
_cell.length_a   1.000
_cell.length_b   1.000
_cell.length_c   1.000
_cell.angle_alpha   90.00
_cell.angle_beta   90.00
_cell.angle_gamma   90.00
#
_symmetry.space_group_name_H-M   'P 1'
#
loop_
_entity.id
_entity.type
_entity.pdbx_description
1 polymer ?
#
loop_
_entity_poly.entity_id
_entity_poly.type
_entity_poly.pdbx_seq_one_letter_code
_entity_poly.pdbx_strand_id
1 'polypeptide(L)' 'FKLMTDHYKITPRLEHFACMVDLLGRAGKVKEAYGFIQKMSMEPNERVWGALLGACRVHSDTDIGLLVADKLFQLAPE' A
#
# COMPACT_ATOMS: atom_id res chain seq x y z
N PHE A 1 -13.63 0.83 -4.48
CA PHE A 1 -13.92 -0.58 -4.82
C PHE A 1 -15.40 -0.95 -4.83
N LYS A 2 -16.29 -0.26 -4.09
CA LYS A 2 -17.72 -0.59 -4.01
C LYS A 2 -18.41 -0.89 -5.35
N LEU A 3 -18.15 -0.08 -6.38
CA LEU A 3 -18.74 -0.31 -7.71
C LEU A 3 -18.24 -1.62 -8.35
N MET A 4 -16.95 -1.95 -8.20
CA MET A 4 -16.39 -3.22 -8.67
C MET A 4 -17.07 -4.40 -7.99
N THR A 5 -17.20 -4.38 -6.66
CA THR A 5 -17.73 -5.51 -5.88
C THR A 5 -19.24 -5.64 -6.00
N ASP A 6 -19.97 -4.55 -5.79
CA ASP A 6 -21.41 -4.60 -5.56
C ASP A 6 -22.18 -4.66 -6.88
N HIS A 7 -21.72 -3.90 -7.88
CA HIS A 7 -22.39 -3.78 -9.18
C HIS A 7 -21.80 -4.73 -10.22
N TYR A 8 -20.49 -4.65 -10.45
CA TYR A 8 -19.83 -5.43 -11.50
C TYR A 8 -19.39 -6.84 -11.08
N LYS A 9 -19.52 -7.19 -9.79
CA LYS A 9 -19.11 -8.48 -9.21
C LYS A 9 -17.64 -8.83 -9.49
N ILE A 10 -16.79 -7.81 -9.58
CA ILE A 10 -15.34 -7.93 -9.74
C ILE A 10 -14.69 -7.85 -8.36
N THR A 11 -13.99 -8.90 -7.99
CA THR A 11 -13.15 -8.93 -6.78
C THR A 11 -11.88 -8.09 -7.01
N PRO A 12 -11.60 -7.07 -6.18
CA PRO A 12 -10.34 -6.34 -6.23
C PRO A 12 -9.15 -7.29 -6.07
N ARG A 13 -8.08 -7.01 -6.80
CA ARG A 13 -6.82 -7.77 -6.79
C ARG A 13 -5.69 -6.90 -6.27
N LEU A 14 -4.57 -7.52 -5.92
CA LEU A 14 -3.38 -6.83 -5.41
C LEU A 14 -2.97 -5.63 -6.27
N GLU A 15 -3.08 -5.70 -7.60
CA GLU A 15 -2.72 -4.57 -8.46
C GLU A 15 -3.60 -3.35 -8.21
N HIS A 16 -4.89 -3.55 -7.94
CA HIS A 16 -5.82 -2.45 -7.62
C HIS A 16 -5.50 -1.81 -6.27
N PHE A 17 -5.08 -2.59 -5.28
CA PHE A 17 -4.63 -2.08 -3.99
C PHE A 17 -3.31 -1.33 -4.11
N ALA A 18 -2.34 -1.86 -4.88
CA ALA A 18 -1.08 -1.19 -5.16
C ALA A 18 -1.31 0.19 -5.82
N CYS A 19 -2.20 0.27 -6.81
CA CYS A 19 -2.58 1.54 -7.43
C CYS A 19 -3.18 2.52 -6.42
N MET A 20 -4.04 2.07 -5.50
CA MET A 20 -4.63 2.96 -4.50
C MET A 20 -3.59 3.49 -3.50
N VAL A 21 -2.63 2.64 -3.10
CA VAL A 21 -1.52 3.04 -2.23
C VAL A 21 -0.61 4.04 -2.94
N ASP A 22 -0.25 3.81 -4.21
CA ASP A 22 0.54 4.77 -5.01
C ASP A 22 -0.20 6.11 -5.15
N LEU A 23 -1.51 6.10 -5.43
CA LEU A 23 -2.34 7.31 -5.51
C LEU A 23 -2.35 8.11 -4.21
N LEU A 24 -2.62 7.45 -3.07
CA LEU A 24 -2.60 8.10 -1.76
C LEU A 24 -1.20 8.62 -1.40
N GLY A 25 -0.18 7.82 -1.70
CA GLY A 25 1.22 8.15 -1.49
C GLY A 25 1.65 9.41 -2.24
N ARG A 26 1.37 9.49 -3.55
CA ARG A 26 1.65 10.67 -4.39
C ARG A 26 0.91 11.93 -3.94
N ALA A 27 -0.25 11.77 -3.32
CA ALA A 27 -1.02 12.86 -2.74
C ALA A 27 -0.47 13.34 -1.37
N GLY A 28 0.66 12.81 -0.89
CA GLY A 28 1.21 13.13 0.42
C GLY A 28 0.47 12.50 1.59
N LYS A 29 -0.48 11.59 1.31
CA LYS A 29 -1.33 10.99 2.32
C LYS A 29 -0.76 9.68 2.85
N VAL A 30 0.49 9.71 3.30
CA VAL A 30 1.25 8.53 3.72
C VAL A 30 0.53 7.73 4.82
N LYS A 31 0.00 8.41 5.84
CA LYS A 31 -0.75 7.77 6.94
C LYS A 31 -2.06 7.12 6.46
N GLU A 32 -2.76 7.75 5.52
CA GLU A 32 -3.98 7.19 4.92
C GLU A 32 -3.65 5.96 4.07
N ALA A 33 -2.55 6.02 3.30
CA ALA A 33 -2.04 4.89 2.53
C ALA A 33 -1.67 3.70 3.42
N TYR A 34 -0.96 3.93 4.53
CA TYR A 34 -0.65 2.88 5.49
C TYR A 34 -1.92 2.29 6.13
N GLY A 35 -2.85 3.15 6.59
CA GLY A 35 -4.12 2.70 7.15
C GLY A 35 -4.99 1.95 6.15
N PHE A 36 -4.86 2.23 4.85
CA PHE A 36 -5.50 1.48 3.77
C PHE A 36 -4.90 0.09 3.63
N ILE A 37 -3.57 -0.04 3.69
CA ILE A 37 -2.88 -1.35 3.67
C ILE A 37 -3.33 -2.22 4.84
N GLN A 38 -3.42 -1.66 6.05
CA GLN A 38 -3.88 -2.39 7.25
C GLN A 38 -5.32 -2.92 7.14
N LYS A 39 -6.13 -2.36 6.23
CA LYS A 39 -7.52 -2.77 5.99
C LYS A 39 -7.68 -3.69 4.77
N MET A 40 -6.58 -4.06 4.12
CA MET A 40 -6.63 -4.98 2.99
C MET A 40 -7.13 -6.34 3.46
N SER A 41 -8.00 -6.96 2.65
CA SER A 41 -8.51 -8.31 2.89
C SER A 41 -7.54 -9.41 2.42
N MET A 42 -6.34 -9.03 2.01
CA MET A 42 -5.33 -9.92 1.45
C MET A 42 -3.94 -9.42 1.83
N GLU A 43 -2.98 -10.35 1.95
CA GLU A 43 -1.62 -10.01 2.35
C GLU A 43 -0.95 -9.08 1.31
N PRO A 44 -0.43 -7.92 1.72
CA PRO A 44 0.23 -7.00 0.81
C PRO A 44 1.59 -7.56 0.38
N ASN A 45 1.89 -7.42 -0.91
CA ASN A 45 3.16 -7.88 -1.49
C ASN A 45 4.19 -6.73 -1.60
N GLU A 46 5.36 -7.06 -2.14
CA GLU A 46 6.49 -6.15 -2.32
C GLU A 46 6.13 -4.89 -3.13
N ARG A 47 5.19 -4.99 -4.07
CA ARG A 47 4.74 -3.84 -4.87
C ARG A 47 3.93 -2.85 -4.03
N VAL A 48 3.04 -3.36 -3.16
CA VAL A 48 2.22 -2.51 -2.28
C VAL A 48 3.11 -1.80 -1.26
N TRP A 49 4.01 -2.53 -0.61
CA TRP A 49 4.94 -1.96 0.36
C TRP A 49 5.95 -1.00 -0.30
N GLY A 50 6.47 -1.36 -1.47
CA GLY A 50 7.39 -0.50 -2.23
C GLY A 50 6.78 0.83 -2.64
N ALA A 51 5.50 0.85 -3.04
CA ALA A 51 4.77 2.08 -3.33
C ALA A 51 4.69 3.00 -2.09
N LEU A 52 4.36 2.43 -0.92
CA LEU A 52 4.31 3.20 0.33
C LEU A 52 5.69 3.70 0.76
N LEU A 53 6.75 2.89 0.63
CA LEU A 53 8.11 3.30 0.95
C LEU A 53 8.56 4.48 0.07
N GLY A 54 8.23 4.42 -1.22
CA GLY A 54 8.48 5.53 -2.15
C GLY A 54 7.82 6.83 -1.69
N ALA A 55 6.56 6.76 -1.23
CA ALA A 55 5.84 7.90 -0.68
C ALA A 55 6.46 8.42 0.63
N CYS A 56 6.83 7.52 1.55
CA CYS A 56 7.50 7.88 2.81
C CYS A 56 8.79 8.67 2.53
N ARG A 57 9.59 8.24 1.55
CA ARG A 57 10.81 8.93 1.14
C ARG A 57 10.53 10.32 0.57
N VAL A 58 9.55 10.46 -0.31
CA VAL A 58 9.21 11.75 -0.95
C VAL A 58 8.66 12.76 0.06
N HIS A 59 7.88 12.30 1.04
CA HIS A 59 7.22 13.15 2.03
C HIS A 59 7.92 13.19 3.40
N SER A 60 9.12 12.62 3.49
CA SER A 60 9.94 12.59 4.71
C SER A 60 9.25 12.00 5.94
N ASP A 61 8.38 11.00 5.74
CA ASP A 61 7.72 10.26 6.83
C ASP A 61 8.59 9.07 7.25
N THR A 62 9.53 9.32 8.17
CA THR A 62 10.51 8.32 8.62
C THR A 62 9.88 7.23 9.50
N ASP A 63 8.86 7.57 10.28
CA ASP A 63 8.21 6.64 11.21
C ASP A 63 7.56 5.49 10.46
N ILE A 64 6.75 5.79 9.44
CA ILE A 64 6.14 4.76 8.59
C ILE A 64 7.21 4.15 7.68
N GLY A 65 8.17 4.93 7.20
CA GLY A 65 9.25 4.45 6.35
C GLY A 65 10.04 3.27 6.94
N LEU A 66 10.40 3.35 8.23
CA LEU A 66 11.12 2.27 8.93
C LEU A 66 10.28 1.00 9.05
N LEU A 67 9.01 1.13 9.44
CA LEU A 67 8.08 -0.01 9.53
C LEU A 67 7.92 -0.72 8.17
N VAL A 68 7.82 0.05 7.09
CA VAL A 68 7.66 -0.51 5.74
C VAL A 68 8.96 -1.17 5.26
N ALA A 69 10.11 -0.61 5.59
CA ALA A 69 11.40 -1.22 5.27
C ALA A 69 11.54 -2.60 5.93
N ASP A 70 11.23 -2.72 7.23
CA ASP A 70 11.25 -4.00 7.95
C ASP A 70 10.32 -5.04 7.31
N LYS A 71 9.13 -4.62 6.85
CA LYS A 71 8.19 -5.51 6.14
C LYS A 71 8.75 -6.00 4.81
N LEU A 72 9.42 -5.13 4.06
CA LEU A 72 10.04 -5.52 2.79
C LEU A 72 11.20 -6.49 3.00
N PHE A 73 12.04 -6.30 4.02
CA PHE A 73 13.10 -7.24 4.37
C PHE A 73 12.56 -8.63 4.73
N GLN A 74 11.43 -8.70 5.45
CA GLN A 74 10.80 -9.99 5.78
C GLN A 74 10.23 -10.73 4.56
N LEU A 75 9.86 -10.01 3.49
CA LEU A 75 9.29 -10.57 2.27
C LEU A 75 10.34 -11.04 1.25
N ALA A 76 11.55 -10.48 1.33
CA ALA A 76 12.71 -10.89 0.54
C ALA A 76 13.87 -11.26 1.47
N PRO A 77 13.76 -12.37 2.23
CA PRO A 77 14.91 -12.91 2.93
C PRO A 77 15.94 -13.37 1.90
N GLU A 78 17.21 -13.02 2.11
CA GLU A 78 18.34 -13.46 1.28
C GLU A 78 18.40 -14.99 1.13
#